data_AF-A0A3D6EQU2-F1
#
_entry.id   AF-A0A3D6EQU2-F1
#
_cell.length_a   1.000
_cell.length_b   1.000
_cell.length_c   1.000
_cell.angle_alpha   90.00
_cell.angle_beta   90.00
_cell.angle_gamma   90.00
#
_symmetry.space_group_name_H-M   'P 1'
#
loop_
_entity.id
_entity.type
_entity.pdbx_description
1 polymer ?
#
loop_
_entity_poly.entity_id
_entity_poly.type
_entity_poly.pdbx_seq_one_letter_code
_entity_poly.pdbx_strand_id
1 'polypeptide(L)'
;MKCFNILFFLFICFRLSAQTPEYVCMPCGQECDKVVHTKPGTCATCHMKLVLKSSLQFENLSATEFCDRIAANPNVVLLDVRSKAEFEGRSMRNTYGHFNNAININIDDLEKRLSELSAYKNREILVYCSHSVRSPRAAILLNKNGFKKVKN
;
A
#
# COMPACT_ATOMS: atom_id res chain seq x y z
N MET A 1 -54.32 -29.10 25.21
CA MET A 1 -53.28 -28.49 26.07
C MET A 1 -52.10 -29.47 26.12
N LYS A 2 -50.80 -29.16 25.95
CA LYS A 2 -50.03 -28.01 25.43
C LYS A 2 -48.65 -28.61 25.00
N CYS A 3 -47.91 -28.22 23.96
CA CYS A 3 -48.14 -27.49 22.71
C CYS A 3 -47.09 -28.00 21.69
N PHE A 4 -47.32 -27.85 20.37
CA PHE A 4 -46.42 -28.36 19.32
C PHE A 4 -45.36 -27.31 18.96
N ASN A 5 -44.10 -27.53 19.34
CA ASN A 5 -43.03 -26.54 19.16
C ASN A 5 -42.30 -26.78 17.82
N ILE A 6 -42.75 -26.07 16.77
CA ILE A 6 -42.20 -26.20 15.41
C ILE A 6 -40.84 -25.48 15.35
N LEU A 7 -39.77 -26.26 15.30
CA LEU A 7 -38.41 -25.77 15.11
C LEU A 7 -38.21 -25.32 13.65
N PHE A 8 -38.70 -24.12 13.33
CA PHE A 8 -38.64 -23.55 11.99
C PHE A 8 -37.21 -23.08 11.68
N PHE A 9 -36.36 -24.02 11.26
CA PHE A 9 -35.02 -23.74 10.73
C PHE A 9 -35.14 -22.90 9.46
N LEU A 10 -35.09 -21.57 9.63
CA LEU A 10 -34.89 -20.62 8.55
C LEU A 10 -33.50 -20.86 7.96
N PHE A 11 -33.46 -21.71 6.93
CA PHE A 11 -32.36 -21.75 5.96
C PHE A 11 -32.31 -20.38 5.26
N ILE A 12 -31.61 -19.43 5.88
CA ILE A 12 -31.22 -18.18 5.23
C ILE A 12 -30.26 -18.58 4.12
N CYS A 13 -30.82 -18.74 2.93
CA CYS A 13 -30.07 -18.99 1.70
C CYS A 13 -29.25 -17.74 1.39
N PHE A 14 -28.07 -17.65 2.01
CA PHE A 14 -27.13 -16.56 1.82
C PHE A 14 -26.70 -16.57 0.35
N ARG A 15 -27.33 -15.72 -0.46
CA ARG A 15 -27.04 -15.57 -1.88
C ARG A 15 -25.58 -15.16 -2.00
N LEU A 16 -24.73 -16.11 -2.36
CA LEU A 16 -23.32 -15.85 -2.65
C LEU A 16 -23.27 -14.98 -3.92
N SER A 17 -23.22 -13.67 -3.73
CA SER A 17 -22.94 -12.73 -4.80
C SER A 17 -21.55 -13.04 -5.33
N ALA A 18 -21.44 -13.49 -6.58
CA ALA A 18 -20.16 -13.70 -7.23
C ALA A 18 -19.54 -12.32 -7.52
N GLN A 19 -18.77 -11.80 -6.56
CA GLN A 19 -18.07 -10.53 -6.68
C GLN A 19 -17.13 -10.61 -7.90
N THR A 20 -17.40 -9.80 -8.93
CA THR A 20 -16.54 -9.76 -10.11
C THR A 20 -15.17 -9.17 -9.75
N PRO A 21 -14.07 -9.72 -10.29
CA PRO A 21 -12.74 -9.20 -9.98
C PRO A 21 -12.58 -7.77 -10.53
N GLU A 22 -12.35 -6.83 -9.62
CA GLU A 22 -12.05 -5.44 -9.95
C GLU A 22 -10.56 -5.24 -10.23
N TYR A 23 -10.25 -4.46 -11.26
CA TYR A 23 -8.91 -4.09 -11.69
C TYR A 23 -8.76 -2.58 -11.65
N VAL A 24 -7.57 -2.10 -11.26
CA VAL A 24 -7.26 -0.67 -11.11
C VAL A 24 -5.85 -0.38 -11.61
N CYS A 25 -5.53 0.89 -11.80
CA CYS A 25 -4.16 1.34 -12.04
C CYS A 25 -3.31 1.10 -10.78
N MET A 26 -2.00 0.84 -10.94
CA MET A 26 -1.06 1.08 -9.85
C MET A 26 -0.88 2.60 -9.74
N PRO A 27 -1.11 3.21 -8.56
CA PRO A 27 -1.25 4.66 -8.42
C PRO A 27 -0.06 5.42 -9.00
N CYS A 28 -0.32 6.37 -9.88
CA CYS A 28 0.68 7.20 -10.55
C CYS A 28 0.46 8.71 -10.35
N GLY A 29 -0.56 9.12 -9.59
CA GLY A 29 -0.94 10.52 -9.36
C GLY A 29 -1.75 11.12 -10.50
N GLN A 30 -2.37 10.30 -11.35
CA GLN A 30 -3.18 10.72 -12.49
C GLN A 30 -4.65 10.40 -12.22
N GLU A 31 -5.57 11.08 -12.92
CA GLU A 31 -7.03 10.87 -12.74
C GLU A 31 -7.48 9.41 -12.99
N CYS A 32 -6.73 8.64 -13.77
CA CYS A 32 -6.99 7.21 -13.98
C CYS A 32 -6.81 6.33 -12.73
N ASP A 33 -6.18 6.84 -11.66
CA ASP A 33 -6.08 6.14 -10.37
C ASP A 33 -7.45 5.96 -9.69
N LYS A 34 -8.44 6.79 -10.05
CA LYS A 34 -9.82 6.75 -9.55
C LYS A 34 -10.72 5.79 -10.34
N VAL A 35 -10.24 5.21 -11.44
CA VAL A 35 -11.03 4.39 -12.37
C VAL A 35 -10.95 2.91 -12.00
N VAL A 36 -12.12 2.26 -11.91
CA VAL A 36 -12.25 0.82 -11.70
C VAL A 36 -12.63 0.14 -13.02
N HIS A 37 -11.92 -0.93 -13.35
CA HIS A 37 -12.12 -1.75 -14.55
C HIS A 37 -12.61 -3.15 -14.16
N THR A 38 -13.42 -3.77 -15.01
CA THR A 38 -13.99 -5.12 -14.80
C THR A 38 -13.23 -6.22 -15.52
N LYS A 39 -12.15 -5.88 -16.24
CA LYS A 39 -11.34 -6.79 -17.06
C LYS A 39 -9.85 -6.47 -16.89
N PRO A 40 -8.96 -7.47 -16.99
CA PRO A 40 -7.52 -7.22 -17.08
C PRO A 40 -7.18 -6.52 -18.39
N GLY A 41 -6.04 -5.83 -18.41
CA GLY A 41 -5.56 -5.13 -19.59
C GLY A 41 -4.59 -4.01 -19.23
N THR A 42 -4.66 -2.94 -20.01
CA THR A 42 -3.80 -1.76 -19.90
C THR A 42 -4.67 -0.52 -19.74
N CYS A 43 -4.28 0.40 -18.87
CA CYS A 43 -4.99 1.67 -18.70
C CYS A 43 -4.95 2.50 -20.00
N ALA A 44 -6.09 3.04 -20.43
CA ALA A 44 -6.17 3.88 -21.62
C ALA A 44 -5.43 5.22 -21.47
N THR A 45 -5.25 5.72 -20.24
CA THR A 45 -4.64 7.03 -19.95
C THR A 45 -3.14 6.96 -19.72
N CYS A 46 -2.67 6.09 -18.82
CA CYS A 46 -1.25 6.02 -18.44
C CYS A 46 -0.50 4.84 -19.08
N HIS A 47 -1.19 4.01 -19.86
CA HIS A 47 -0.65 2.81 -20.51
C HIS A 47 0.03 1.79 -19.57
N MET A 48 -0.23 1.88 -18.26
CA MET A 48 0.24 0.91 -17.27
C MET A 48 -0.67 -0.32 -17.25
N LYS A 49 -0.08 -1.49 -16.99
CA LYS A 49 -0.81 -2.75 -16.79
C LYS A 49 -1.73 -2.64 -15.57
N LEU A 50 -3.00 -2.98 -15.75
CA LEU A 50 -3.99 -3.03 -14.67
C LEU A 50 -3.70 -4.20 -13.72
N VAL A 51 -3.98 -3.98 -12.43
CA VAL A 51 -3.73 -4.94 -11.35
C VAL A 51 -5.02 -5.18 -10.56
N LEU A 52 -5.16 -6.38 -10.00
CA LEU A 52 -6.31 -6.72 -9.15
C LEU A 52 -6.38 -5.76 -7.96
N LYS A 53 -7.54 -5.13 -7.73
CA LYS A 53 -7.76 -4.20 -6.62
C LYS A 53 -7.52 -4.87 -5.26
N SER A 54 -7.89 -6.15 -5.12
CA SER A 54 -7.61 -6.98 -3.95
C SER A 54 -6.12 -7.25 -3.68
N SER A 55 -5.23 -6.98 -4.65
CA SER A 55 -3.77 -7.05 -4.46
C SER A 55 -3.16 -5.75 -3.93
N LEU A 56 -3.95 -4.67 -3.82
CA LEU A 56 -3.51 -3.36 -3.33
C LEU A 56 -3.82 -3.16 -1.84
N GLN A 57 -3.49 -4.15 -1.01
CA GLN A 57 -3.69 -4.08 0.43
C GLN A 57 -2.52 -3.35 1.09
N PHE A 58 -2.70 -2.10 1.48
CA PHE A 58 -1.82 -1.34 2.37
C PHE A 58 -2.64 -0.30 3.12
N GLU A 59 -2.19 0.08 4.32
CA GLU A 59 -2.83 1.09 5.14
C GLU A 59 -2.25 2.47 4.79
N ASN A 60 -3.10 3.49 4.67
CA ASN A 60 -2.65 4.88 4.52
C ASN A 60 -2.75 5.59 5.87
N LEU A 61 -1.73 6.36 6.24
CA LEU A 61 -1.69 7.18 7.44
C LEU A 61 -1.77 8.66 7.07
N SER A 62 -2.42 9.46 7.92
CA SER A 62 -2.20 10.90 7.93
C SER A 62 -0.79 11.23 8.42
N ALA A 63 -0.32 12.45 8.14
CA ALA A 63 0.99 12.91 8.62
C ALA A 63 1.11 12.85 10.16
N THR A 64 0.00 13.09 10.89
CA THR A 64 -0.06 12.98 12.34
C THR A 64 0.13 11.53 12.78
N GLU A 65 -0.67 10.59 12.24
CA GLU A 65 -0.57 9.17 12.59
C GLU A 65 0.80 8.57 12.22
N PHE A 66 1.44 9.04 11.16
CA PHE A 66 2.80 8.66 10.77
C PHE A 66 3.82 9.09 11.85
N CYS A 67 3.75 10.34 12.31
CA CYS A 67 4.60 10.86 13.38
C CYS A 67 4.34 10.17 14.72
N ASP A 68 3.07 9.97 15.10
CA ASP A 68 2.68 9.25 16.31
C ASP A 68 3.21 7.81 16.28
N ARG A 69 3.22 7.17 15.10
CA ARG A 69 3.73 5.80 14.95
C ARG A 69 5.24 5.72 15.05
N ILE A 70 5.98 6.72 14.56
CA ILE A 70 7.43 6.85 14.81
C ILE A 70 7.68 6.99 16.32
N ALA A 71 6.97 7.89 16.99
CA ALA A 71 7.16 8.17 18.42
C ALA A 71 6.83 6.96 19.30
N ALA A 72 5.75 6.23 18.98
CA ALA A 72 5.30 5.07 19.75
C ALA A 72 6.12 3.78 19.49
N ASN A 73 6.85 3.70 18.37
CA ASN A 73 7.57 2.50 17.96
C ASN A 73 9.00 2.82 17.50
N PRO A 74 10.01 2.89 18.41
CA PRO A 74 11.41 3.09 18.02
C PRO A 74 11.99 1.92 17.20
N ASN A 75 11.26 0.81 17.09
CA ASN A 75 11.58 -0.36 16.28
C ASN A 75 10.81 -0.39 14.95
N VAL A 76 10.16 0.71 14.55
CA VAL A 76 9.57 0.85 13.22
C VAL A 76 10.67 0.97 12.16
N VAL A 77 10.45 0.39 10.98
CA VAL A 77 11.37 0.57 9.85
C VAL A 77 10.86 1.73 9.00
N LEU A 78 11.67 2.76 8.83
CA LEU A 78 11.34 3.90 7.98
C LEU A 78 12.01 3.74 6.62
N LEU A 79 11.22 3.76 5.55
CA LEU A 79 11.69 3.62 4.18
C LEU A 79 11.37 4.90 3.39
N ASP A 80 12.41 5.69 3.08
CA ASP A 80 12.31 6.84 2.19
C ASP A 80 12.51 6.38 0.75
N VAL A 81 11.47 6.46 -0.08
CA VAL A 81 11.52 6.08 -1.51
C VAL A 81 11.71 7.26 -2.47
N ARG A 82 12.19 8.40 -1.95
CA ARG A 82 12.63 9.54 -2.76
C ARG A 82 14.00 9.28 -3.40
N SER A 83 14.39 10.17 -4.30
CA SER A 83 15.77 10.19 -4.82
C SER A 83 16.78 10.50 -3.71
N LYS A 84 18.01 10.02 -3.88
CA LYS A 84 19.11 10.28 -2.93
C LYS A 84 19.33 11.78 -2.68
N ALA A 85 19.17 12.61 -3.71
CA ALA A 85 19.30 14.06 -3.58
C ALA A 85 18.19 14.69 -2.71
N GLU A 86 16.96 14.20 -2.78
CA GLU A 86 15.88 14.65 -1.88
C GLU A 86 16.10 14.15 -0.45
N PHE A 87 16.53 12.89 -0.28
CA PHE A 87 16.83 12.32 1.03
C PHE A 87 17.92 13.11 1.78
N GLU A 88 18.98 13.52 1.06
CA GLU A 88 20.09 14.29 1.61
C GLU A 88 19.80 15.81 1.71
N GLY A 89 18.59 16.28 1.40
CA GLY A 89 18.23 17.71 1.40
C GLY A 89 18.94 18.54 0.32
N ARG A 90 19.50 17.89 -0.70
CA ARG A 90 20.30 18.48 -1.79
C ARG A 90 19.53 18.69 -3.10
N SER A 91 18.20 18.51 -3.10
CA SER A 91 17.35 18.72 -4.28
C SER A 91 16.90 20.17 -4.39
N MET A 92 16.98 20.73 -5.61
CA MET A 92 16.51 22.10 -5.93
C MET A 92 15.03 22.36 -5.60
N ARG A 93 14.22 21.30 -5.48
CA ARG A 93 12.77 21.38 -5.22
C ARG A 93 12.36 20.96 -3.81
N ASN A 94 13.27 20.36 -3.04
CA ASN A 94 12.99 19.79 -1.73
C ASN A 94 14.30 19.72 -0.92
N THR A 95 14.50 20.71 -0.06
CA THR A 95 15.66 20.85 0.83
C THR A 95 15.38 20.36 2.26
N TYR A 96 14.21 19.76 2.50
CA TYR A 96 13.90 19.12 3.77
C TYR A 96 14.78 17.87 3.93
N GLY A 97 15.15 17.56 5.16
CA GLY A 97 15.92 16.35 5.48
C GLY A 97 15.09 15.05 5.36
N HIS A 98 15.40 14.10 6.22
CA HIS A 98 14.71 12.81 6.33
C HIS A 98 14.51 12.46 7.81
N PHE A 99 13.61 11.52 8.10
CA PHE A 99 13.48 10.99 9.46
C PHE A 99 14.75 10.22 9.87
N ASN A 100 15.22 10.43 11.09
CA ASN A 100 16.39 9.73 11.62
C ASN A 100 16.27 8.22 11.46
N ASN A 101 17.38 7.56 11.09
CA ASN A 101 17.48 6.13 10.83
C ASN A 101 16.64 5.60 9.65
N ALA A 102 16.07 6.47 8.81
CA ALA A 102 15.39 6.04 7.59
C ALA A 102 16.35 5.43 6.57
N ILE A 103 15.95 4.30 5.99
CA ILE A 103 16.63 3.64 4.88
C ILE A 103 16.19 4.35 3.59
N ASN A 104 17.13 4.77 2.75
CA ASN A 104 16.80 5.33 1.43
C ASN A 104 17.00 4.32 0.30
N ILE A 105 15.90 3.99 -0.38
CA ILE A 105 15.89 3.19 -1.61
C ILE A 105 14.87 3.83 -2.55
N ASN A 106 15.35 4.55 -3.58
CA ASN A 106 14.47 5.13 -4.59
C ASN A 106 13.52 4.07 -5.17
N ILE A 107 12.26 4.44 -5.41
CA ILE A 107 11.23 3.55 -5.95
C ILE A 107 11.67 2.84 -7.25
N ASP A 108 12.47 3.49 -8.09
CA ASP A 108 12.97 2.95 -9.36
C ASP A 108 14.03 1.83 -9.19
N ASP A 109 14.67 1.77 -8.02
CA ASP A 109 15.66 0.76 -7.63
C ASP A 109 15.09 -0.26 -6.64
N LEU A 110 13.94 0.02 -6.02
CA LEU A 110 13.40 -0.74 -4.89
C LEU A 110 13.22 -2.22 -5.21
N GLU A 111 12.70 -2.57 -6.39
CA GLU A 111 12.50 -3.96 -6.82
C GLU A 111 13.82 -4.76 -6.88
N LYS A 112 14.90 -4.13 -7.36
CA LYS A 112 16.23 -4.74 -7.47
C LYS A 112 16.92 -4.88 -6.10
N ARG A 113 16.55 -4.02 -5.14
CA ARG A 113 17.16 -3.89 -3.81
C ARG A 113 16.32 -4.49 -2.68
N LEU A 114 15.24 -5.22 -2.99
CA LEU A 114 14.35 -5.87 -2.00
C LEU A 114 15.08 -6.82 -1.03
N SER A 115 16.21 -7.41 -1.43
CA SER A 115 17.05 -8.26 -0.59
C SER A 115 17.60 -7.54 0.64
N GLU A 116 17.92 -6.25 0.53
CA GLU A 116 18.40 -5.40 1.65
C GLU A 116 17.34 -5.26 2.75
N LEU A 117 16.06 -5.35 2.38
CA LEU A 117 14.93 -5.24 3.30
C LEU A 117 14.45 -6.61 3.84
N SER A 118 15.05 -7.72 3.41
CA SER A 118 14.56 -9.08 3.68
C SER A 118 14.38 -9.41 5.18
N ALA A 119 15.25 -8.88 6.05
CA ALA A 119 15.15 -9.02 7.51
C ALA A 119 13.88 -8.37 8.12
N TYR A 120 13.18 -7.51 7.36
CA TYR A 120 12.07 -6.70 7.85
C TYR A 120 10.68 -7.21 7.44
N LYS A 121 10.57 -8.35 6.72
CA LYS A 121 9.28 -8.87 6.20
C LYS A 121 8.14 -8.98 7.23
N ASN A 122 8.46 -9.24 8.51
CA ASN A 122 7.48 -9.34 9.60
C ASN A 122 7.44 -8.10 10.54
N ARG A 123 8.33 -7.11 10.33
CA ARG A 123 8.32 -5.81 11.04
C ARG A 123 7.32 -4.87 10.38
N GLU A 124 6.94 -3.84 11.12
CA GLU A 124 6.20 -2.71 10.59
C GLU A 124 7.14 -1.81 9.78
N ILE A 125 6.76 -1.50 8.54
CA ILE A 125 7.45 -0.58 7.64
C ILE A 125 6.52 0.59 7.37
N LEU A 126 6.97 1.80 7.68
CA LEU A 126 6.35 3.03 7.22
C LEU A 126 7.13 3.52 5.99
N VAL A 127 6.47 3.56 4.84
CA VAL A 127 7.09 3.97 3.58
C VAL A 127 6.57 5.34 3.15
N TYR A 128 7.48 6.28 2.87
CA TYR A 128 7.11 7.66 2.59
C TYR A 128 7.85 8.26 1.40
N CYS A 129 7.27 9.33 0.87
CA CYS A 129 7.89 10.20 -0.12
C CYS A 129 7.34 11.63 0.02
N SER A 130 7.79 12.55 -0.83
CA SER A 130 7.50 13.99 -0.71
C SER A 130 6.01 14.37 -0.79
N HIS A 131 5.21 13.65 -1.60
CA HIS A 131 3.84 14.03 -1.97
C HIS A 131 2.90 12.80 -2.14
N SER A 132 3.18 11.70 -1.46
CA SER A 132 2.37 10.44 -1.50
C SER A 132 2.10 9.83 -2.90
N VAL A 133 2.94 10.09 -3.90
CA VAL A 133 2.83 9.47 -5.25
C VAL A 133 3.69 8.21 -5.38
N ARG A 134 4.90 8.20 -4.81
CA ARG A 134 5.87 7.08 -4.94
C ARG A 134 5.67 6.01 -3.87
N SER A 135 5.30 6.40 -2.65
CA SER A 135 5.19 5.51 -1.51
C SER A 135 4.01 4.52 -1.57
N PRO A 136 2.84 4.82 -2.18
CA PRO A 136 1.83 3.79 -2.44
C PRO A 136 2.34 2.68 -3.38
N ARG A 137 3.09 3.04 -4.43
CA ARG A 137 3.72 2.07 -5.35
C ARG A 137 4.71 1.17 -4.61
N ALA A 138 5.51 1.76 -3.72
CA ALA A 138 6.43 1.03 -2.85
C ALA A 138 5.71 0.07 -1.90
N ALA A 139 4.63 0.51 -1.26
CA ALA A 139 3.83 -0.33 -0.36
C ALA A 139 3.28 -1.56 -1.07
N ILE A 140 2.73 -1.38 -2.28
CA ILE A 140 2.23 -2.47 -3.12
C ILE A 140 3.35 -3.44 -3.51
N LEU A 141 4.52 -2.92 -3.90
CA LEU A 141 5.68 -3.73 -4.28
C LEU A 141 6.21 -4.57 -3.10
N LEU A 142 6.29 -3.98 -1.91
CA LEU A 142 6.67 -4.68 -0.69
C LEU A 142 5.65 -5.77 -0.35
N ASN A 143 4.35 -5.46 -0.34
CA ASN A 143 3.33 -6.44 0.04
C ASN A 143 3.27 -7.63 -0.94
N LYS A 144 3.45 -7.39 -2.25
CA LYS A 144 3.62 -8.46 -3.26
C LYS A 144 4.85 -9.35 -3.01
N ASN A 145 5.88 -8.82 -2.35
CA ASN A 145 7.11 -9.55 -2.02
C ASN A 145 7.10 -10.13 -0.59
N GLY A 146 5.93 -10.21 0.05
CA GLY A 146 5.74 -10.91 1.33
C GLY A 146 6.12 -10.10 2.57
N PHE A 147 6.22 -8.78 2.44
CA PHE A 147 6.21 -7.88 3.59
C PHE A 147 4.77 -7.76 4.09
N LYS A 148 4.54 -7.88 5.41
CA LYS A 148 3.18 -8.12 5.95
C LYS A 148 2.53 -6.92 6.64
N LYS A 149 3.30 -5.88 6.97
CA LYS A 149 2.89 -4.76 7.81
C LYS A 149 3.41 -3.44 7.23
N VAL A 150 3.02 -3.13 6.00
CA VAL A 150 3.47 -1.92 5.31
C VAL A 150 2.36 -0.87 5.33
N LYS A 151 2.71 0.34 5.75
CA LYS A 151 1.82 1.51 5.78
C LYS A 151 2.47 2.67 5.03
N ASN A 152 1.67 3.50 4.39
CA ASN A 152 2.06 4.70 3.64
C ASN A 152 1.58 5.97 4.34
#